data_AF-K5XDC5-F1
#
_entry.id   AF-K5XDC5-F1
#
_cell.length_a   1.000
_cell.length_b   1.000
_cell.length_c   1.000
_cell.angle_alpha   90.00
_cell.angle_beta   90.00
_cell.angle_gamma   90.00
#
_symmetry.space_group_name_H-M   'P 1'
#
loop_
_entity.id
_entity.type
_entity.pdbx_description
1 polymer ?
#
loop_
_entity_poly.entity_id
_entity_poly.type
_entity_poly.pdbx_seq_one_letter_code
_entity_poly.pdbx_strand_id
1 'polypeptide(L)'
;MYKGLGILQHLREKVLSGHKKNSKLTAEQRRMYASEKQMNFRKIAKLCATRSRHVLTADDLASPELQQELAEIGQFAEVAYSVLSPGYVFEHLDALSRADFPLEGYDALPGATLVLGFRGEVADLPGFVVYRPQTKQLVLAISGTATVRHALYDVHFRKRRHPIGQGCAVHAGFWKLYGGIKRKVREGIERGMKEFEVDGLVLTGHSMGGAMVYLFALDLLGSDSSELLGDTSITVAAFGAPRVGNPALVEAWQDAVRKRREKKGEQAVREYSMKAFNDGKELCQFLGNDVSRKLVQLTGVPALPPASFGYRHFAAVPMYFYHGTLFWVPESEKEHGIFDVSEDALIVDTSLKHPRGGHNYYNSRDLERLSRRMGWVQEMMAGGTEWESKYLTRVATFEGKRSS
;
A
#
# COMPACT_ATOMS: atom_id res chain seq x y z
N MET A 1 43.89 -28.28 -22.75
CA MET A 1 43.43 -27.58 -21.52
C MET A 1 43.52 -26.08 -21.77
N TYR A 2 42.49 -25.30 -21.42
CA TYR A 2 42.36 -23.83 -21.61
C TYR A 2 42.07 -23.29 -23.03
N LYS A 3 40.91 -23.64 -23.60
CA LYS A 3 40.20 -22.77 -24.57
C LYS A 3 38.70 -22.56 -24.25
N GLY A 4 38.19 -23.12 -23.15
CA GLY A 4 36.76 -23.07 -22.78
C GLY A 4 36.37 -21.98 -21.77
N LEU A 5 37.31 -21.35 -21.05
CA LEU A 5 36.96 -20.35 -20.02
C LEU A 5 36.67 -18.95 -20.58
N GLY A 6 37.21 -18.59 -21.75
CA GLY A 6 37.00 -17.25 -22.34
C GLY A 6 35.59 -17.04 -22.93
N ILE A 7 34.97 -18.10 -23.48
CA ILE A 7 33.65 -18.02 -24.11
C ILE A 7 32.54 -17.94 -23.05
N LEU A 8 32.69 -18.66 -21.93
CA LEU A 8 31.75 -18.59 -20.81
C LEU A 8 31.84 -17.25 -20.08
N GLN A 9 33.03 -16.65 -19.93
CA GLN A 9 33.17 -15.33 -19.30
C GLN A 9 32.64 -14.19 -20.20
N HIS A 10 32.83 -14.29 -21.52
CA HIS A 10 32.30 -13.30 -22.47
C HIS A 10 30.79 -13.43 -22.70
N LEU A 11 30.22 -14.65 -22.60
CA LEU A 11 28.76 -14.86 -22.54
C LEU A 11 28.19 -14.39 -21.20
N ARG A 12 28.90 -14.59 -20.07
CA ARG A 12 28.48 -14.07 -18.77
C ARG A 12 28.52 -12.53 -18.74
N GLU A 13 29.50 -11.88 -19.36
CA GLU A 13 29.56 -10.41 -19.47
C GLU A 13 28.54 -9.85 -20.49
N LYS A 14 28.24 -10.55 -21.59
CA LYS A 14 27.15 -10.17 -22.52
C LYS A 14 25.75 -10.42 -21.95
N VAL A 15 25.57 -11.41 -21.08
CA VAL A 15 24.28 -11.71 -20.41
C VAL A 15 24.08 -10.83 -19.18
N LEU A 16 25.13 -10.53 -18.41
CA LEU A 16 25.10 -9.55 -17.31
C LEU A 16 24.97 -8.10 -17.80
N SER A 17 25.41 -7.78 -19.02
CA SER A 17 25.11 -6.50 -19.69
C SER A 17 23.77 -6.49 -20.43
N GLY A 18 23.20 -7.66 -20.73
CA GLY A 18 21.94 -7.84 -21.46
C GLY A 18 20.68 -7.44 -20.69
N HIS A 19 20.68 -7.56 -19.36
CA HIS A 19 19.56 -7.16 -18.49
C HIS A 19 19.67 -5.72 -17.94
N LYS A 20 20.75 -5.00 -18.30
CA LYS A 20 20.78 -3.52 -18.28
C LYS A 20 20.23 -2.91 -19.57
N LYS A 21 19.45 -3.65 -20.36
CA LYS A 21 18.57 -3.00 -21.34
C LYS A 21 17.59 -2.16 -20.55
N ASN A 22 17.75 -0.83 -20.63
CA ASN A 22 16.63 0.09 -20.70
C ASN A 22 15.62 -0.53 -21.68
N SER A 23 14.67 -1.35 -21.22
CA SER A 23 13.52 -1.69 -22.05
C SER A 23 12.90 -0.33 -22.37
N LYS A 24 12.90 0.02 -23.66
CA LYS A 24 12.37 1.32 -24.08
C LYS A 24 10.91 1.29 -23.66
N LEU A 25 10.56 2.15 -22.71
CA LEU A 25 9.18 2.32 -22.27
C LEU A 25 8.28 2.47 -23.50
N THR A 26 7.14 1.78 -23.49
CA THR A 26 6.09 1.97 -24.50
C THR A 26 5.62 3.43 -24.47
N ALA A 27 4.95 3.88 -25.53
CA ALA A 27 4.40 5.24 -25.56
C ALA A 27 3.42 5.48 -24.41
N GLU A 28 2.60 4.47 -24.08
CA GLU A 28 1.66 4.48 -22.95
C GLU A 28 2.39 4.58 -21.61
N GLN A 29 3.40 3.74 -21.37
CA GLN A 29 4.20 3.81 -20.14
C GLN A 29 4.90 5.17 -20.00
N ARG A 30 5.41 5.75 -21.09
CA ARG A 30 6.00 7.10 -21.04
C ARG A 30 4.99 8.16 -20.65
N ARG A 31 3.77 8.12 -21.22
CA ARG A 31 2.68 9.05 -20.86
C ARG A 31 2.27 8.89 -19.40
N MET A 32 2.05 7.65 -18.96
CA MET A 32 1.73 7.33 -17.57
C MET A 32 2.77 7.91 -16.61
N TYR A 33 4.06 7.59 -16.80
CA TYR A 33 5.13 8.12 -15.93
C TYR A 33 5.35 9.63 -16.05
N ALA A 34 5.05 10.24 -17.20
CA ALA A 34 5.11 11.70 -17.34
C ALA A 34 3.95 12.41 -16.63
N SER A 35 2.86 11.68 -16.34
CA SER A 35 1.67 12.23 -15.69
C SER A 35 1.68 12.19 -14.17
N GLU A 36 2.67 11.51 -13.59
CA GLU A 36 2.84 11.42 -12.15
C GLU A 36 3.07 12.81 -11.55
N LYS A 37 2.23 13.16 -10.58
CA LYS A 37 2.35 14.39 -9.80
C LYS A 37 2.70 14.08 -8.35
N GLN A 38 2.38 12.87 -7.88
CA GLN A 38 2.71 12.43 -6.54
C GLN A 38 4.12 11.83 -6.48
N MET A 39 4.68 11.81 -5.26
CA MET A 39 6.02 11.30 -5.03
C MET A 39 5.98 9.78 -5.05
N ASN A 40 6.61 9.17 -6.06
CA ASN A 40 6.74 7.71 -6.18
C ASN A 40 8.02 7.15 -5.52
N PHE A 41 8.76 8.00 -4.81
CA PHE A 41 9.99 7.69 -4.05
C PHE A 41 11.12 7.02 -4.87
N ARG A 42 11.04 7.00 -6.21
CA ARG A 42 11.99 6.31 -7.10
C ARG A 42 13.39 6.89 -7.18
N LYS A 43 13.60 8.15 -6.77
CA LYS A 43 14.87 8.90 -6.95
C LYS A 43 15.52 9.27 -5.63
N ILE A 44 15.27 8.51 -4.58
CA ILE A 44 15.57 8.95 -3.22
C ILE A 44 16.58 7.98 -2.56
N ALA A 45 17.66 8.57 -2.02
CA ALA A 45 18.94 7.93 -1.75
C ALA A 45 18.99 6.99 -0.53
N LYS A 46 20.11 6.28 -0.43
CA LYS A 46 20.47 5.27 0.58
C LYS A 46 20.68 5.84 1.99
N LEU A 47 19.67 5.86 2.84
CA LEU A 47 19.93 5.95 4.29
C LEU A 47 19.14 4.97 5.18
N CYS A 48 17.96 4.48 4.75
CA CYS A 48 17.08 3.70 5.64
C CYS A 48 16.55 2.37 5.07
N ALA A 49 16.53 2.21 3.73
CA ALA A 49 16.14 0.98 3.07
C ALA A 49 17.41 0.16 2.83
N THR A 50 17.48 -1.01 3.45
CA THR A 50 18.56 -1.96 3.26
C THR A 50 18.18 -2.96 2.18
N ARG A 51 19.17 -3.38 1.39
CA ARG A 51 19.06 -4.49 0.45
C ARG A 51 19.27 -5.80 1.19
N SER A 52 18.38 -6.76 0.98
CA SER A 52 18.50 -8.12 1.51
C SER A 52 19.59 -8.88 0.78
N ARG A 53 20.20 -9.86 1.45
CA ARG A 53 21.08 -10.85 0.80
C ARG A 53 20.29 -12.05 0.27
N HIS A 54 19.05 -12.21 0.71
CA HIS A 54 18.13 -13.21 0.19
C HIS A 54 17.64 -12.79 -1.19
N VAL A 55 17.73 -13.71 -2.14
CA VAL A 55 17.14 -13.56 -3.47
C VAL A 55 15.81 -14.28 -3.44
N LEU A 56 14.73 -13.59 -3.77
CA LEU A 56 13.39 -14.19 -3.81
C LEU A 56 13.28 -15.13 -5.01
N THR A 57 12.78 -16.34 -4.78
CA THR A 57 12.70 -17.42 -5.77
C THR A 57 11.28 -17.93 -5.97
N ALA A 58 11.10 -18.97 -6.79
CA ALA A 58 9.81 -19.62 -6.98
C ALA A 58 9.22 -20.18 -5.66
N ASP A 59 10.08 -20.59 -4.72
CA ASP A 59 9.67 -21.09 -3.40
C ASP A 59 9.06 -19.99 -2.51
N ASP A 60 9.39 -18.73 -2.80
CA ASP A 60 8.87 -17.57 -2.09
C ASP A 60 7.54 -17.07 -2.69
N LEU A 61 7.02 -17.66 -3.78
CA LEU A 61 5.82 -17.16 -4.44
C LEU A 61 4.58 -17.24 -3.53
N ALA A 62 3.83 -16.15 -3.49
CA ALA A 62 2.47 -16.18 -2.96
C ALA A 62 1.56 -16.93 -3.95
N SER A 63 0.50 -17.57 -3.44
CA SER A 63 -0.45 -18.24 -4.33
C SER A 63 -1.20 -17.22 -5.20
N PRO A 64 -1.61 -17.58 -6.43
CA PRO A 64 -2.41 -16.71 -7.28
C PRO A 64 -3.72 -16.24 -6.62
N GLU A 65 -4.35 -17.11 -5.83
CA GLU A 65 -5.59 -16.81 -5.11
C GLU A 65 -5.37 -15.74 -4.04
N LEU A 66 -4.27 -15.83 -3.28
CA LEU A 66 -3.92 -14.81 -2.29
C LEU A 66 -3.57 -13.50 -2.97
N GLN A 67 -2.83 -13.53 -4.08
CA GLN A 67 -2.52 -12.31 -4.82
C GLN A 67 -3.79 -11.64 -5.36
N GLN A 68 -4.76 -12.42 -5.84
CA GLN A 68 -6.07 -11.91 -6.27
C GLN A 68 -6.85 -11.33 -5.09
N GLU A 69 -6.92 -12.02 -3.95
CA GLU A 69 -7.58 -11.52 -2.72
C GLU A 69 -7.00 -10.16 -2.31
N LEU A 70 -5.67 -10.03 -2.28
CA LEU A 70 -5.01 -8.77 -1.91
C LEU A 70 -5.22 -7.68 -2.97
N ALA A 71 -5.28 -8.04 -4.26
CA ALA A 71 -5.59 -7.10 -5.33
C ALA A 71 -7.04 -6.59 -5.27
N GLU A 72 -7.98 -7.38 -4.74
CA GLU A 72 -9.36 -6.97 -4.45
C GLU A 72 -9.44 -6.07 -3.22
N ILE A 73 -8.81 -6.47 -2.11
CA ILE A 73 -8.76 -5.66 -0.88
C ILE A 73 -8.07 -4.31 -1.15
N GLY A 74 -7.05 -4.30 -2.01
CA GLY A 74 -6.32 -3.10 -2.42
C GLY A 74 -7.18 -2.05 -3.11
N GLN A 75 -8.23 -2.47 -3.83
CA GLN A 75 -9.16 -1.54 -4.48
C GLN A 75 -9.81 -0.56 -3.49
N PHE A 76 -10.17 -1.05 -2.29
CA PHE A 76 -10.74 -0.20 -1.25
C PHE A 76 -9.71 0.77 -0.66
N ALA A 77 -8.45 0.33 -0.48
CA ALA A 77 -7.37 1.21 -0.04
C ALA A 77 -7.08 2.34 -1.05
N GLU A 78 -7.23 2.07 -2.34
CA GLU A 78 -7.09 3.05 -3.41
C GLU A 78 -8.26 4.03 -3.47
N VAL A 79 -9.52 3.53 -3.40
CA VAL A 79 -10.73 4.37 -3.36
C VAL A 79 -10.72 5.34 -2.18
N ALA A 80 -10.07 5.00 -1.08
CA ALA A 80 -9.94 5.92 0.06
C ALA A 80 -9.22 7.24 -0.30
N TYR A 81 -8.41 7.27 -1.37
CA TYR A 81 -7.78 8.49 -1.89
C TYR A 81 -8.70 9.35 -2.78
N SER A 82 -9.92 8.91 -3.04
CA SER A 82 -10.84 9.64 -3.89
C SER A 82 -11.11 11.05 -3.35
N VAL A 83 -11.13 12.03 -4.25
CA VAL A 83 -11.58 13.39 -3.93
C VAL A 83 -13.09 13.48 -3.77
N LEU A 84 -13.83 12.52 -4.33
CA LEU A 84 -15.26 12.38 -4.15
C LEU A 84 -15.56 11.79 -2.77
N SER A 85 -16.68 12.15 -2.17
CA SER A 85 -17.07 11.57 -0.88
C SER A 85 -17.35 10.07 -1.05
N PRO A 86 -17.10 9.23 -0.02
CA PRO A 86 -17.48 7.82 -0.08
C PRO A 86 -18.96 7.62 -0.41
N GLY A 87 -19.85 8.45 0.16
CA GLY A 87 -21.28 8.43 -0.16
C GLY A 87 -21.55 8.53 -1.65
N TYR A 88 -20.95 9.52 -2.32
CA TYR A 88 -21.12 9.70 -3.75
C TYR A 88 -20.55 8.52 -4.56
N VAL A 89 -19.35 8.05 -4.20
CA VAL A 89 -18.68 6.95 -4.90
C VAL A 89 -19.54 5.68 -4.87
N PHE A 90 -20.06 5.29 -3.71
CA PHE A 90 -20.84 4.06 -3.57
C PHE A 90 -22.27 4.21 -4.10
N GLU A 91 -22.86 5.41 -4.08
CA GLU A 91 -24.16 5.67 -4.73
C GLU A 91 -24.10 5.62 -6.26
N HIS A 92 -22.96 6.02 -6.85
CA HIS A 92 -22.77 6.11 -8.31
C HIS A 92 -21.83 5.04 -8.86
N LEU A 93 -21.68 3.93 -8.15
CA LEU A 93 -20.67 2.92 -8.43
C LEU A 93 -20.80 2.33 -9.84
N ASP A 94 -22.02 2.03 -10.28
CA ASP A 94 -22.28 1.48 -11.62
C ASP A 94 -21.80 2.43 -12.72
N ALA A 95 -22.12 3.72 -12.60
CA ALA A 95 -21.71 4.73 -13.57
C ALA A 95 -20.19 4.92 -13.61
N LEU A 96 -19.55 4.94 -12.43
CA LEU A 96 -18.10 5.11 -12.26
C LEU A 96 -17.29 3.86 -12.67
N SER A 97 -17.92 2.68 -12.75
CA SER A 97 -17.26 1.41 -13.09
C SER A 97 -17.32 1.08 -14.59
N ARG A 98 -18.02 1.89 -15.40
CA ARG A 98 -18.08 1.71 -16.86
C ARG A 98 -16.70 1.81 -17.51
N ALA A 99 -16.58 1.29 -18.73
CA ALA A 99 -15.38 1.46 -19.55
C ALA A 99 -14.98 2.93 -19.66
N ASP A 100 -13.68 3.21 -19.58
CA ASP A 100 -13.08 4.55 -19.55
C ASP A 100 -13.46 5.46 -18.36
N PHE A 101 -14.26 5.00 -17.38
CA PHE A 101 -14.54 5.73 -16.13
C PHE A 101 -13.50 5.43 -15.03
N PRO A 102 -13.49 6.16 -13.89
CA PRO A 102 -12.41 6.05 -12.91
C PRO A 102 -12.26 4.67 -12.25
N LEU A 103 -13.35 3.93 -12.09
CA LEU A 103 -13.41 2.63 -11.40
C LEU A 103 -13.50 1.44 -12.38
N GLU A 104 -13.18 1.66 -13.65
CA GLU A 104 -13.00 0.58 -14.62
C GLU A 104 -12.00 -0.48 -14.11
N GLY A 105 -12.45 -1.74 -14.01
CA GLY A 105 -11.64 -2.87 -13.50
C GLY A 105 -11.53 -2.94 -11.97
N TYR A 106 -12.35 -2.19 -11.23
CA TYR A 106 -12.49 -2.30 -9.77
C TYR A 106 -13.59 -3.31 -9.41
N ASP A 107 -13.33 -4.58 -9.68
CA ASP A 107 -14.33 -5.65 -9.60
C ASP A 107 -14.72 -6.07 -8.18
N ALA A 108 -14.03 -5.57 -7.15
CA ALA A 108 -14.30 -5.88 -5.75
C ALA A 108 -15.32 -4.93 -5.11
N LEU A 109 -15.56 -3.77 -5.72
CA LEU A 109 -16.47 -2.74 -5.21
C LEU A 109 -17.96 -3.05 -5.47
N PRO A 110 -18.36 -3.56 -6.66
CA PRO A 110 -19.77 -3.77 -6.98
C PRO A 110 -20.50 -4.61 -5.93
N GLY A 111 -21.69 -4.14 -5.54
CA GLY A 111 -22.50 -4.78 -4.50
C GLY A 111 -22.08 -4.48 -3.05
N ALA A 112 -21.00 -3.72 -2.82
CA ALA A 112 -20.63 -3.25 -1.49
C ALA A 112 -21.57 -2.13 -1.01
N THR A 113 -21.98 -2.21 0.25
CA THR A 113 -22.84 -1.21 0.91
C THR A 113 -21.99 -0.31 1.77
N LEU A 114 -22.03 1.01 1.54
CA LEU A 114 -21.37 1.96 2.42
C LEU A 114 -22.05 1.93 3.80
N VAL A 115 -21.28 1.59 4.83
CA VAL A 115 -21.69 1.75 6.21
C VAL A 115 -21.44 3.20 6.59
N LEU A 116 -20.19 3.64 6.67
CA LEU A 116 -19.82 5.00 7.14
C LEU A 116 -18.71 5.60 6.27
N GLY A 117 -18.89 6.81 5.76
CA GLY A 117 -17.78 7.66 5.30
C GLY A 117 -17.35 8.63 6.40
N PHE A 118 -16.05 8.83 6.60
CA PHE A 118 -15.56 9.75 7.63
C PHE A 118 -14.30 10.52 7.22
N ARG A 119 -14.08 11.63 7.93
CA ARG A 119 -12.81 12.39 7.92
C ARG A 119 -12.32 12.60 9.35
N GLY A 120 -11.03 12.40 9.58
CA GLY A 120 -10.40 12.54 10.89
C GLY A 120 -10.31 13.98 11.38
N GLU A 121 -10.33 14.17 12.69
CA GLU A 121 -10.16 15.49 13.33
C GLU A 121 -8.74 16.06 13.17
N VAL A 122 -7.79 15.21 12.76
CA VAL A 122 -6.40 15.59 12.51
C VAL A 122 -6.09 15.35 11.02
N ALA A 123 -5.61 16.41 10.36
CA ALA A 123 -5.23 16.40 8.94
C ALA A 123 -6.37 15.97 7.98
N ASP A 124 -7.62 16.04 8.44
CA ASP A 124 -8.82 15.72 7.65
C ASP A 124 -8.76 14.33 6.99
N LEU A 125 -8.12 13.38 7.67
CA LEU A 125 -7.76 12.06 7.12
C LEU A 125 -9.01 11.28 6.67
N PRO A 126 -9.19 11.04 5.36
CA PRO A 126 -10.39 10.35 4.88
C PRO A 126 -10.28 8.83 5.06
N GLY A 127 -11.42 8.22 5.34
CA GLY A 127 -11.61 6.78 5.35
C GLY A 127 -13.09 6.42 5.29
N PHE A 128 -13.37 5.13 5.15
CA PHE A 128 -14.73 4.63 5.15
C PHE A 128 -14.79 3.18 5.64
N VAL A 129 -16.01 2.77 6.00
CA VAL A 129 -16.38 1.40 6.33
C VAL A 129 -17.47 0.97 5.36
N VAL A 130 -17.28 -0.17 4.70
CA VAL A 130 -18.25 -0.77 3.76
C VAL A 130 -18.47 -2.23 4.10
N TYR A 131 -19.68 -2.74 3.86
CA TYR A 131 -20.01 -4.14 3.97
C TYR A 131 -20.02 -4.78 2.58
N ARG A 132 -19.41 -5.96 2.44
CA ARG A 132 -19.38 -6.80 1.23
C ARG A 132 -20.28 -8.02 1.44
N PRO A 133 -21.52 -8.03 0.92
CA PRO A 133 -22.46 -9.12 1.13
C PRO A 133 -21.96 -10.48 0.63
N GLN A 134 -21.24 -10.51 -0.50
CA GLN A 134 -20.80 -11.74 -1.16
C GLN A 134 -19.81 -12.53 -0.31
N THR A 135 -18.98 -11.82 0.46
CA THR A 135 -17.95 -12.41 1.33
C THR A 135 -18.28 -12.27 2.81
N LYS A 136 -19.44 -11.69 3.16
CA LYS A 136 -19.82 -11.31 4.54
C LYS A 136 -18.71 -10.56 5.28
N GLN A 137 -18.05 -9.64 4.57
CA GLN A 137 -16.91 -8.90 5.11
C GLN A 137 -17.27 -7.44 5.39
N LEU A 138 -16.86 -6.94 6.55
CA LEU A 138 -16.81 -5.52 6.82
C LEU A 138 -15.40 -5.00 6.51
N VAL A 139 -15.27 -4.01 5.63
CA VAL A 139 -13.99 -3.46 5.18
C VAL A 139 -13.83 -2.05 5.70
N LEU A 140 -12.82 -1.82 6.55
CA LEU A 140 -12.31 -0.49 6.89
C LEU A 140 -11.20 -0.13 5.91
N ALA A 141 -11.39 0.95 5.15
CA ALA A 141 -10.37 1.51 4.28
C ALA A 141 -9.94 2.89 4.78
N ILE A 142 -8.64 3.08 4.99
CA ILE A 142 -8.07 4.36 5.40
C ILE A 142 -7.06 4.81 4.34
N SER A 143 -7.23 6.05 3.88
CA SER A 143 -6.31 6.67 2.93
C SER A 143 -4.94 6.95 3.55
N GLY A 144 -3.95 7.19 2.72
CA GLY A 144 -2.78 7.95 3.14
C GLY A 144 -3.02 9.44 2.96
N THR A 145 -2.03 10.25 3.34
CA THR A 145 -2.10 11.69 3.13
C THR A 145 -1.14 12.13 2.03
N ALA A 146 -1.56 13.04 1.15
CA ALA A 146 -0.65 13.70 0.20
C ALA A 146 0.45 14.52 0.94
N THR A 147 0.22 14.85 2.22
CA THR A 147 1.22 15.45 3.12
C THR A 147 2.11 14.42 3.80
N VAL A 148 2.16 13.15 3.34
CA VAL A 148 3.14 12.14 3.79
C VAL A 148 4.55 12.73 3.72
N ARG A 149 4.79 13.65 2.76
CA ARG A 149 5.92 14.58 2.75
C ARG A 149 6.04 15.35 4.09
N HIS A 150 5.15 16.27 4.46
CA HIS A 150 5.31 17.02 5.72
C HIS A 150 5.34 16.12 6.97
N ALA A 151 4.52 15.07 7.03
CA ALA A 151 4.52 14.12 8.14
C ALA A 151 5.84 13.33 8.27
N LEU A 152 6.55 13.08 7.15
CA LEU A 152 7.87 12.46 7.10
C LEU A 152 9.04 13.48 7.16
N TYR A 153 8.80 14.76 6.87
CA TYR A 153 9.80 15.84 6.87
C TYR A 153 9.89 16.56 8.22
N ASP A 154 8.80 16.67 8.98
CA ASP A 154 8.80 17.24 10.36
C ASP A 154 9.43 16.30 11.41
N VAL A 155 10.00 15.17 10.96
CA VAL A 155 10.34 14.04 11.80
C VAL A 155 11.62 14.28 12.58
N HIS A 156 11.44 14.90 13.74
CA HIS A 156 11.98 14.26 14.93
C HIS A 156 11.29 12.89 14.99
N PHE A 157 12.03 11.78 14.80
CA PHE A 157 11.57 10.38 14.91
C PHE A 157 11.14 10.07 16.35
N ARG A 158 10.21 10.89 16.84
CA ARG A 158 9.83 11.07 18.22
C ARG A 158 8.78 10.02 18.49
N LYS A 159 9.18 9.08 19.32
CA LYS A 159 8.26 8.12 19.90
C LYS A 159 7.57 8.76 21.09
N ARG A 160 6.38 8.31 21.38
CA ARG A 160 5.69 8.51 22.65
C ARG A 160 5.31 7.15 23.21
N ARG A 161 5.12 7.08 24.53
CA ARG A 161 4.62 5.87 25.19
C ARG A 161 3.26 5.47 24.60
N HIS A 162 3.11 4.20 24.28
CA HIS A 162 1.85 3.58 23.88
C HIS A 162 1.18 2.95 25.11
N PRO A 163 -0.15 3.04 25.28
CA PRO A 163 -0.84 2.56 26.48
C PRO A 163 -0.88 1.02 26.62
N ILE A 164 -0.68 0.27 25.54
CA ILE A 164 -0.82 -1.21 25.54
C ILE A 164 0.14 -1.95 26.49
N GLY A 165 1.31 -1.38 26.80
CA GLY A 165 2.30 -2.09 27.59
C GLY A 165 3.47 -1.22 28.04
N GLN A 166 4.22 -1.72 29.02
CA GLN A 166 5.48 -1.11 29.42
C GLN A 166 6.50 -1.18 28.27
N GLY A 167 7.35 -0.16 28.14
CA GLY A 167 8.36 -0.08 27.07
C GLY A 167 7.81 0.13 25.65
N CYS A 168 6.51 -0.05 25.42
CA CYS A 168 5.87 0.15 24.12
C CYS A 168 5.88 1.63 23.73
N ALA A 169 6.39 1.93 22.54
CA ALA A 169 6.49 3.29 22.04
C ALA A 169 6.10 3.38 20.55
N VAL A 170 5.27 4.37 20.24
CA VAL A 170 4.67 4.60 18.91
C VAL A 170 5.13 5.93 18.34
N HIS A 171 5.21 6.06 17.01
CA HIS A 171 5.45 7.35 16.34
C HIS A 171 4.40 8.38 16.77
N ALA A 172 4.85 9.52 17.31
CA ALA A 172 3.95 10.51 17.90
C ALA A 172 2.95 11.10 16.90
N GLY A 173 3.36 11.29 15.64
CA GLY A 173 2.49 11.76 14.56
C GLY A 173 1.42 10.74 14.17
N PHE A 174 1.80 9.45 14.05
CA PHE A 174 0.84 8.39 13.72
C PHE A 174 -0.16 8.19 14.85
N TRP A 175 0.28 8.26 16.10
CA TRP A 175 -0.62 8.19 17.24
C TRP A 175 -1.60 9.37 17.30
N LYS A 176 -1.15 10.59 16.95
CA LYS A 176 -2.03 11.77 16.89
C LYS A 176 -3.11 11.61 15.81
N LEU A 177 -2.71 11.16 14.62
CA LEU A 177 -3.63 10.90 13.51
C LEU A 177 -4.64 9.81 13.86
N TYR A 178 -4.15 8.68 14.39
CA TYR A 178 -4.99 7.58 14.85
C TYR A 178 -6.00 8.04 15.90
N GLY A 179 -5.58 8.82 16.89
CA GLY A 179 -6.48 9.41 17.89
C GLY A 179 -7.61 10.24 17.28
N GLY A 180 -7.34 10.96 16.19
CA GLY A 180 -8.33 11.79 15.48
C GLY A 180 -9.36 11.01 14.63
N ILE A 181 -9.13 9.71 14.39
CA ILE A 181 -10.07 8.85 13.64
C ILE A 181 -10.67 7.73 14.50
N LYS A 182 -10.02 7.34 15.60
CA LYS A 182 -10.34 6.15 16.41
C LYS A 182 -11.84 6.03 16.74
N ARG A 183 -12.48 7.12 17.17
CA ARG A 183 -13.91 7.12 17.52
C ARG A 183 -14.80 6.83 16.30
N LYS A 184 -14.56 7.49 15.17
CA LYS A 184 -15.36 7.32 13.95
C LYS A 184 -15.18 5.94 13.33
N VAL A 185 -13.95 5.43 13.37
CA VAL A 185 -13.66 4.06 12.94
C VAL A 185 -14.44 3.06 13.79
N ARG A 186 -14.35 3.17 15.12
CA ARG A 186 -15.09 2.30 16.05
C ARG A 186 -16.60 2.36 15.79
N GLU A 187 -17.17 3.56 15.68
CA GLU A 187 -18.59 3.75 15.37
C GLU A 187 -18.99 3.04 14.06
N GLY A 188 -18.20 3.18 13.00
CA GLY A 188 -18.45 2.52 11.73
C GLY A 188 -18.40 0.99 11.81
N ILE A 189 -17.44 0.45 12.58
CA ILE A 189 -17.34 -1.00 12.81
C ILE A 189 -18.53 -1.50 13.63
N GLU A 190 -18.83 -0.87 14.76
CA GLU A 190 -19.95 -1.25 15.64
C GLU A 190 -21.29 -1.18 14.90
N ARG A 191 -21.49 -0.14 14.08
CA ARG A 191 -22.66 -0.04 13.21
C ARG A 191 -22.73 -1.19 12.22
N GLY A 192 -21.64 -1.46 11.50
CA GLY A 192 -21.59 -2.55 10.52
C GLY A 192 -21.84 -3.93 11.14
N MET A 193 -21.23 -4.22 12.30
CA MET A 193 -21.42 -5.49 13.02
C MET A 193 -22.86 -5.65 13.54
N LYS A 194 -23.56 -4.54 13.81
CA LYS A 194 -24.97 -4.57 14.26
C LYS A 194 -25.94 -4.73 13.10
N GLU A 195 -25.65 -4.10 11.96
CA GLU A 195 -26.56 -4.06 10.80
C GLU A 195 -26.43 -5.28 9.89
N PHE A 196 -25.27 -5.95 9.89
CA PHE A 196 -24.97 -7.03 8.95
C PHE A 196 -24.44 -8.29 9.66
N GLU A 197 -24.60 -9.43 8.99
CA GLU A 197 -23.92 -10.67 9.37
C GLU A 197 -22.46 -10.61 8.88
N VAL A 198 -21.51 -10.53 9.80
CA VAL A 198 -20.10 -10.31 9.47
C VAL A 198 -19.25 -11.49 9.94
N ASP A 199 -18.64 -12.20 8.98
CA ASP A 199 -17.72 -13.31 9.25
C ASP A 199 -16.25 -12.84 9.29
N GLY A 200 -15.96 -11.70 8.64
CA GLY A 200 -14.61 -11.15 8.56
C GLY A 200 -14.56 -9.63 8.58
N LEU A 201 -13.65 -9.10 9.39
CA LEU A 201 -13.28 -7.69 9.42
C LEU A 201 -11.96 -7.50 8.67
N VAL A 202 -12.02 -6.82 7.52
CA VAL A 202 -10.85 -6.46 6.71
C VAL A 202 -10.43 -5.03 7.05
N LEU A 203 -9.17 -4.84 7.43
CA LEU A 203 -8.56 -3.56 7.74
C LEU A 203 -7.51 -3.27 6.69
N THR A 204 -7.77 -2.30 5.81
CA THR A 204 -6.91 -2.00 4.66
C THR A 204 -6.52 -0.53 4.54
N GLY A 205 -5.32 -0.29 4.05
CA GLY A 205 -4.82 1.06 3.82
C GLY A 205 -3.49 1.08 3.09
N HIS A 206 -3.28 2.15 2.33
CA HIS A 206 -2.03 2.40 1.61
C HIS A 206 -1.22 3.53 2.27
N SER A 207 0.11 3.40 2.26
CA SER A 207 1.04 4.37 2.85
C SER A 207 0.73 4.59 4.34
N MET A 208 0.54 5.84 4.76
CA MET A 208 0.11 6.19 6.12
C MET A 208 -1.18 5.46 6.57
N GLY A 209 -2.12 5.19 5.66
CA GLY A 209 -3.34 4.43 5.99
C GLY A 209 -3.04 3.03 6.51
N GLY A 210 -1.97 2.40 5.97
CA GLY A 210 -1.45 1.13 6.45
C GLY A 210 -1.00 1.18 7.92
N ALA A 211 -0.35 2.28 8.34
CA ALA A 211 0.00 2.48 9.75
C ALA A 211 -1.23 2.65 10.65
N MET A 212 -2.28 3.30 10.16
CA MET A 212 -3.51 3.53 10.92
C MET A 212 -4.28 2.22 11.16
N VAL A 213 -4.39 1.36 10.15
CA VAL A 213 -5.07 0.06 10.31
C VAL A 213 -4.33 -0.86 11.27
N TYR A 214 -3.00 -0.79 11.32
CA TYR A 214 -2.21 -1.50 12.33
C TYR A 214 -2.49 -1.01 13.75
N LEU A 215 -2.53 0.30 13.98
CA LEU A 215 -2.85 0.86 15.30
C LEU A 215 -4.29 0.51 15.73
N PHE A 216 -5.23 0.53 14.79
CA PHE A 216 -6.60 0.11 15.07
C PHE A 216 -6.70 -1.38 15.38
N ALA A 217 -6.05 -2.24 14.60
CA ALA A 217 -6.01 -3.68 14.84
C ALA A 217 -5.40 -4.02 16.21
N LEU A 218 -4.31 -3.32 16.58
CA LEU A 218 -3.68 -3.45 17.88
C LEU A 218 -4.63 -3.07 19.03
N ASP A 219 -5.38 -1.98 18.87
CA ASP A 219 -6.38 -1.57 19.86
C ASP A 219 -7.55 -2.57 19.95
N LEU A 220 -7.99 -3.15 18.83
CA LEU A 220 -9.04 -4.17 18.82
C LEU A 220 -8.61 -5.46 19.52
N LEU A 221 -7.40 -5.94 19.24
CA LEU A 221 -6.88 -7.19 19.81
C LEU A 221 -6.33 -7.02 21.24
N GLY A 222 -5.82 -5.83 21.57
CA GLY A 222 -5.13 -5.54 22.83
C GLY A 222 -6.00 -4.96 23.95
N SER A 223 -7.29 -4.74 23.72
CA SER A 223 -8.22 -4.21 24.73
C SER A 223 -9.44 -5.12 24.94
N ASP A 224 -10.29 -4.79 25.91
CA ASP A 224 -11.59 -5.45 26.14
C ASP A 224 -12.53 -5.38 24.92
N SER A 225 -12.16 -4.61 23.88
CA SER A 225 -12.84 -4.63 22.58
C SER A 225 -12.75 -5.96 21.83
N SER A 226 -12.03 -6.96 22.35
CA SER A 226 -12.07 -8.32 21.82
C SER A 226 -13.48 -8.92 21.79
N GLU A 227 -14.38 -8.44 22.65
CA GLU A 227 -15.80 -8.82 22.64
C GLU A 227 -16.53 -8.35 21.38
N LEU A 228 -16.18 -7.17 20.84
CA LEU A 228 -16.75 -6.64 19.60
C LEU A 228 -16.51 -7.60 18.41
N LEU A 229 -15.42 -8.36 18.46
CA LEU A 229 -15.07 -9.29 17.38
C LEU A 229 -15.82 -10.62 17.50
N GLY A 230 -16.19 -11.07 18.70
CA GLY A 230 -16.81 -12.39 18.89
C GLY A 230 -16.02 -13.50 18.17
N ASP A 231 -16.66 -14.14 17.18
CA ASP A 231 -16.08 -15.16 16.29
C ASP A 231 -15.58 -14.61 14.94
N THR A 232 -15.79 -13.32 14.68
CA THR A 232 -15.32 -12.63 13.47
C THR A 232 -13.80 -12.73 13.34
N SER A 233 -13.36 -13.10 12.13
CA SER A 233 -11.94 -13.10 11.76
C SER A 233 -11.45 -11.68 11.46
N ILE A 234 -10.15 -11.40 11.67
CA ILE A 234 -9.54 -10.14 11.24
C ILE A 234 -8.55 -10.40 10.12
N THR A 235 -8.60 -9.57 9.09
CA THR A 235 -7.58 -9.52 8.04
C THR A 235 -6.98 -8.11 7.97
N VAL A 236 -5.69 -7.97 8.26
CA VAL A 236 -4.96 -6.71 8.04
C VAL A 236 -4.22 -6.79 6.71
N ALA A 237 -4.52 -5.90 5.77
CA ALA A 237 -3.86 -5.83 4.47
C ALA A 237 -3.33 -4.40 4.24
N ALA A 238 -2.04 -4.21 4.43
CA ALA A 238 -1.40 -2.90 4.39
C ALA A 238 -0.44 -2.80 3.20
N PHE A 239 -0.59 -1.74 2.39
CA PHE A 239 0.19 -1.53 1.16
C PHE A 239 1.19 -0.39 1.37
N GLY A 240 2.49 -0.66 1.30
CA GLY A 240 3.51 0.37 1.44
C GLY A 240 3.53 1.05 2.82
N ALA A 241 3.14 0.35 3.88
CA ALA A 241 3.01 0.92 5.20
C ALA A 241 4.37 1.27 5.83
N PRO A 242 4.53 2.45 6.45
CA PRO A 242 5.73 2.81 7.19
C PRO A 242 5.86 2.01 8.50
N ARG A 243 7.05 2.03 9.10
CA ARG A 243 7.26 1.50 10.46
C ARG A 243 6.51 2.35 11.48
N VAL A 244 5.83 1.73 12.44
CA VAL A 244 4.89 2.46 13.31
C VAL A 244 5.43 2.70 14.72
N GLY A 245 6.20 1.76 15.26
CA GLY A 245 6.70 1.84 16.64
C GLY A 245 7.97 1.03 16.86
N ASN A 246 8.34 0.89 18.13
CA ASN A 246 9.55 0.20 18.57
C ASN A 246 9.35 -1.33 18.67
N PRO A 247 10.43 -2.11 18.90
CA PRO A 247 10.34 -3.56 19.03
C PRO A 247 9.29 -4.02 20.06
N ALA A 248 9.25 -3.39 21.25
CA ALA A 248 8.27 -3.75 22.28
C ALA A 248 6.81 -3.58 21.82
N LEU A 249 6.50 -2.56 21.00
CA LEU A 249 5.16 -2.41 20.43
C LEU A 249 4.85 -3.50 19.39
N VAL A 250 5.85 -3.90 18.60
CA VAL A 250 5.70 -4.99 17.62
C VAL A 250 5.54 -6.33 18.33
N GLU A 251 6.28 -6.58 19.40
CA GLU A 251 6.10 -7.76 20.25
C GLU A 251 4.69 -7.81 20.85
N ALA A 252 4.18 -6.68 21.36
CA ALA A 252 2.80 -6.61 21.85
C ALA A 252 1.75 -6.93 20.76
N TRP A 253 1.99 -6.50 19.52
CA TRP A 253 1.17 -6.88 18.37
C TRP A 253 1.23 -8.39 18.10
N GLN A 254 2.43 -8.95 17.98
CA GLN A 254 2.63 -10.37 17.70
C GLN A 254 2.04 -11.25 18.82
N ASP A 255 2.13 -10.82 20.07
CA ASP A 255 1.49 -11.47 21.22
C ASP A 255 -0.03 -11.43 21.14
N ALA A 256 -0.62 -10.30 20.74
CA ALA A 256 -2.06 -10.17 20.59
C ALA A 256 -2.60 -11.07 19.45
N VAL A 257 -1.88 -11.12 18.32
CA VAL A 257 -2.17 -12.02 17.19
C VAL A 257 -2.10 -13.47 17.63
N ARG A 258 -0.99 -13.89 18.27
CA ARG A 258 -0.80 -15.26 18.74
C ARG A 258 -1.91 -15.69 19.71
N LYS A 259 -2.21 -14.88 20.73
CA LYS A 259 -3.27 -15.18 21.70
C LYS A 259 -4.65 -15.37 21.03
N ARG A 260 -4.97 -14.55 20.02
CA ARG A 260 -6.23 -14.69 19.27
C ARG A 260 -6.24 -15.98 18.45
N ARG A 261 -5.14 -16.32 17.77
CA ARG A 261 -5.00 -17.56 16.99
C ARG A 261 -5.05 -18.81 17.86
N GLU A 262 -4.39 -18.80 19.02
CA GLU A 262 -4.47 -19.90 20.00
C GLU A 262 -5.92 -20.13 20.48
N LYS A 263 -6.70 -19.05 20.67
CA LYS A 263 -8.09 -19.15 21.15
C LYS A 263 -9.11 -19.50 20.06
N LYS A 264 -8.89 -19.08 18.82
CA LYS A 264 -9.92 -19.10 17.75
C LYS A 264 -9.47 -19.77 16.45
N GLY A 265 -8.24 -20.29 16.39
CA GLY A 265 -7.64 -20.90 15.21
C GLY A 265 -6.80 -19.91 14.38
N GLU A 266 -5.93 -20.46 13.53
CA GLU A 266 -4.92 -19.69 12.77
C GLU A 266 -5.55 -18.61 11.87
N GLN A 267 -6.74 -18.89 11.32
CA GLN A 267 -7.47 -17.97 10.43
C GLN A 267 -8.15 -16.81 11.17
N ALA A 268 -8.16 -16.81 12.51
CA ALA A 268 -8.79 -15.75 13.29
C ALA A 268 -8.11 -14.39 13.11
N VAL A 269 -6.82 -14.39 12.75
CA VAL A 269 -6.09 -13.18 12.35
C VAL A 269 -5.17 -13.49 11.17
N ARG A 270 -5.39 -12.82 10.04
CA ARG A 270 -4.52 -12.84 8.87
C ARG A 270 -3.84 -11.48 8.71
N GLU A 271 -2.56 -11.47 8.37
CA GLU A 271 -1.77 -10.25 8.29
C GLU A 271 -0.94 -10.26 7.00
N TYR A 272 -1.09 -9.22 6.20
CA TYR A 272 -0.41 -9.04 4.93
C TYR A 272 0.15 -7.61 4.84
N SER A 273 1.47 -7.47 5.00
CA SER A 273 2.16 -6.19 4.83
C SER A 273 2.99 -6.22 3.57
N MET A 274 2.57 -5.45 2.57
CA MET A 274 3.20 -5.43 1.26
C MET A 274 4.20 -4.28 1.13
N LYS A 275 5.37 -4.61 0.60
CA LYS A 275 6.36 -3.68 0.06
C LYS A 275 6.42 -3.86 -1.45
N ALA A 276 6.83 -2.84 -2.20
CA ALA A 276 6.88 -2.94 -3.65
C ALA A 276 8.25 -2.59 -4.23
N PHE A 277 8.51 -3.15 -5.42
CA PHE A 277 9.66 -2.78 -6.23
C PHE A 277 9.70 -1.27 -6.51
N ASN A 278 10.87 -0.67 -6.30
CA ASN A 278 11.13 0.76 -6.47
C ASN A 278 10.23 1.70 -5.65
N ASP A 279 9.56 1.18 -4.63
CA ASP A 279 9.08 2.00 -3.52
C ASP A 279 10.29 2.43 -2.68
N GLY A 280 11.08 3.36 -3.22
CA GLY A 280 12.40 3.78 -2.71
C GLY A 280 13.59 3.11 -3.41
N LYS A 281 14.17 3.73 -4.46
CA LYS A 281 15.42 3.25 -5.09
C LYS A 281 16.43 4.36 -5.39
N GLU A 282 17.71 3.93 -5.43
CA GLU A 282 18.94 4.65 -5.78
C GLU A 282 18.85 5.69 -6.91
N LEU A 283 19.48 6.84 -6.67
CA LEU A 283 20.22 7.58 -7.69
C LEU A 283 21.63 7.87 -7.14
N CYS A 284 22.67 7.28 -7.71
CA CYS A 284 24.04 7.79 -7.56
C CYS A 284 24.23 8.89 -8.61
N GLN A 285 24.14 10.15 -8.19
CA GLN A 285 24.67 11.27 -8.94
C GLN A 285 25.39 12.19 -7.94
N PHE A 286 26.71 12.33 -8.11
CA PHE A 286 27.53 13.26 -7.34
C PHE A 286 26.99 14.67 -7.52
N LEU A 287 26.52 15.30 -6.45
CA LEU A 287 26.17 16.71 -6.41
C LEU A 287 27.12 17.41 -5.43
N GLY A 288 28.21 17.97 -5.96
CA GLY A 288 28.90 19.14 -5.42
C GLY A 288 29.65 19.00 -4.07
N ASN A 289 30.69 19.82 -3.92
CA ASN A 289 31.68 19.81 -2.84
C ASN A 289 31.28 20.57 -1.56
N ASP A 290 30.02 20.54 -1.13
CA ASP A 290 29.59 21.32 0.06
C ASP A 290 29.13 20.43 1.23
N VAL A 291 29.95 20.37 2.28
CA VAL A 291 29.93 19.34 3.34
C VAL A 291 29.15 19.77 4.60
N SER A 292 28.30 20.80 4.54
CA SER A 292 27.79 21.45 5.76
C SER A 292 26.28 21.41 6.01
N ARG A 293 25.50 20.57 5.30
CA ARG A 293 24.13 20.21 5.70
C ARG A 293 23.93 18.70 5.65
N LYS A 294 23.81 18.05 6.81
CA LYS A 294 23.33 16.66 6.94
C LYS A 294 21.86 16.60 6.53
N LEU A 295 21.62 16.60 5.22
CA LEU A 295 20.30 16.36 4.65
C LEU A 295 19.98 14.87 4.85
N VAL A 296 18.99 14.56 5.68
CA VAL A 296 18.44 13.20 5.80
C VAL A 296 17.79 12.86 4.46
N GLN A 297 18.56 12.22 3.58
CA GLN A 297 18.11 11.84 2.25
C GLN A 297 17.17 10.62 2.39
N LEU A 298 15.91 10.85 2.00
CA LEU A 298 14.74 10.00 2.25
C LEU A 298 14.86 8.60 1.60
N THR A 299 14.02 7.65 2.00
CA THR A 299 13.89 6.33 1.35
C THR A 299 12.42 6.05 1.04
N GLY A 300 12.13 4.90 0.42
CA GLY A 300 10.76 4.39 0.27
C GLY A 300 9.97 4.43 1.57
N VAL A 301 8.65 4.60 1.46
CA VAL A 301 7.77 4.79 2.63
C VAL A 301 7.88 3.64 3.65
N PRO A 302 7.96 2.35 3.26
CA PRO A 302 8.13 1.26 4.22
C PRO A 302 9.43 1.34 5.04
N ALA A 303 10.47 1.95 4.48
CA ALA A 303 11.76 2.08 5.17
C ALA A 303 11.81 3.25 6.16
N LEU A 304 10.70 3.98 6.34
CA LEU A 304 10.60 5.10 7.27
C LEU A 304 9.57 4.83 8.37
N PRO A 305 9.80 5.32 9.60
CA PRO A 305 11.09 5.72 10.15
C PRO A 305 12.18 4.64 10.05
N PRO A 306 13.48 5.00 10.12
CA PRO A 306 14.56 4.05 9.96
C PRO A 306 14.63 3.06 11.12
N ALA A 307 15.03 1.82 10.83
CA ALA A 307 15.26 0.81 11.85
C ALA A 307 16.38 1.19 12.84
N SER A 308 17.37 1.98 12.40
CA SER A 308 18.44 2.53 13.26
C SER A 308 17.94 3.49 14.32
N PHE A 309 16.76 4.09 14.15
CA PHE A 309 16.09 4.91 15.17
C PHE A 309 15.21 4.06 16.10
N GLY A 310 15.32 2.73 16.06
CA GLY A 310 14.57 1.82 16.91
C GLY A 310 13.10 1.67 16.51
N TYR A 311 12.79 1.81 15.22
CA TYR A 311 11.47 1.48 14.65
C TYR A 311 11.50 0.11 13.98
N ARG A 312 10.38 -0.62 13.99
CA ARG A 312 10.25 -1.94 13.37
C ARG A 312 8.94 -2.07 12.58
N HIS A 313 8.92 -3.00 11.62
CA HIS A 313 7.68 -3.37 10.95
C HIS A 313 6.82 -4.25 11.86
N PHE A 314 5.49 -4.11 11.77
CA PHE A 314 4.56 -4.91 12.57
C PHE A 314 4.53 -6.36 12.09
N ALA A 315 4.45 -6.58 10.78
CA ALA A 315 4.34 -7.92 10.21
C ALA A 315 5.57 -8.78 10.46
N ALA A 316 5.34 -10.00 10.94
CA ALA A 316 6.38 -11.01 11.10
C ALA A 316 6.90 -11.50 9.73
N VAL A 317 5.97 -11.78 8.82
CA VAL A 317 6.26 -12.27 7.47
C VAL A 317 5.64 -11.30 6.46
N PRO A 318 6.35 -10.24 6.04
CA PRO A 318 5.84 -9.31 5.04
C PRO A 318 5.88 -9.95 3.64
N MET A 319 5.35 -9.22 2.66
CA MET A 319 5.34 -9.62 1.26
C MET A 319 6.04 -8.57 0.40
N TYR A 320 6.57 -9.00 -0.74
CA TYR A 320 7.24 -8.14 -1.71
C TYR A 320 6.58 -8.26 -3.08
N PHE A 321 6.03 -7.17 -3.56
CA PHE A 321 5.41 -7.06 -4.87
C PHE A 321 6.43 -6.61 -5.91
N TYR A 322 6.74 -7.48 -6.85
CA TYR A 322 7.70 -7.25 -7.91
C TYR A 322 7.06 -7.52 -9.26
N HIS A 323 6.87 -6.46 -10.05
CA HIS A 323 6.48 -6.58 -11.46
C HIS A 323 5.22 -7.42 -11.75
N GLY A 324 4.20 -7.33 -10.89
CA GLY A 324 2.96 -8.08 -11.08
C GLY A 324 2.94 -9.43 -10.39
N THR A 325 4.02 -9.79 -9.68
CA THR A 325 4.14 -11.03 -8.92
C THR A 325 4.38 -10.70 -7.45
N LEU A 326 3.76 -11.48 -6.57
CA LEU A 326 3.85 -11.30 -5.12
C LEU A 326 4.65 -12.44 -4.48
N PHE A 327 5.56 -12.08 -3.59
CA PHE A 327 6.45 -13.01 -2.89
C PHE A 327 6.29 -12.85 -1.38
N TRP A 328 6.37 -13.94 -0.64
CA TRP A 328 6.62 -13.93 0.79
C TRP A 328 8.07 -13.52 1.07
N VAL A 329 8.28 -12.72 2.12
CA VAL A 329 9.61 -12.34 2.59
C VAL A 329 9.90 -13.13 3.86
N PRO A 330 11.03 -13.85 3.94
CA PRO A 330 11.43 -14.54 5.16
C PRO A 330 11.44 -13.60 6.36
N GLU A 331 11.00 -14.08 7.53
CA GLU A 331 10.92 -13.24 8.74
C GLU A 331 12.27 -12.59 9.10
N SER A 332 13.39 -13.30 8.90
CA SER A 332 14.74 -12.76 9.15
C SER A 332 15.07 -11.54 8.29
N GLU A 333 14.41 -11.41 7.14
CA GLU A 333 14.64 -10.36 6.15
C GLU A 333 13.60 -9.23 6.23
N LYS A 334 12.63 -9.31 7.15
CA LYS A 334 11.45 -8.42 7.21
C LYS A 334 11.77 -6.93 7.32
N GLU A 335 12.96 -6.55 7.76
CA GLU A 335 13.35 -5.13 7.88
C GLU A 335 13.95 -4.56 6.59
N HIS A 336 14.32 -5.41 5.62
CA HIS A 336 14.82 -5.00 4.33
C HIS A 336 13.68 -4.46 3.44
N GLY A 337 14.02 -3.51 2.57
CA GLY A 337 13.08 -2.87 1.65
C GLY A 337 13.38 -3.16 0.18
N ILE A 338 14.54 -3.75 -0.12
CA ILE A 338 15.01 -4.01 -1.47
C ILE A 338 15.41 -5.48 -1.56
N PHE A 339 14.80 -6.19 -2.51
CA PHE A 339 15.08 -7.60 -2.78
C PHE A 339 15.39 -7.75 -4.27
N ASP A 340 16.31 -8.66 -4.56
CA ASP A 340 16.49 -9.19 -5.91
C ASP A 340 15.57 -10.41 -6.07
N VAL A 341 15.11 -10.64 -7.30
CA VAL A 341 14.22 -11.75 -7.65
C VAL A 341 14.94 -12.60 -8.70
N SER A 342 14.90 -13.92 -8.54
CA SER A 342 15.53 -14.86 -9.46
C SER A 342 14.79 -14.93 -10.80
N GLU A 343 15.51 -15.18 -11.89
CA GLU A 343 14.94 -15.13 -13.24
C GLU A 343 13.85 -16.20 -13.46
N ASP A 344 14.00 -17.37 -12.82
CA ASP A 344 13.06 -18.49 -12.87
C ASP A 344 11.74 -18.21 -12.11
N ALA A 345 11.74 -17.25 -11.20
CA ALA A 345 10.56 -16.82 -10.46
C ALA A 345 9.76 -15.71 -11.16
N LEU A 346 10.33 -15.12 -12.22
CA LEU A 346 9.66 -14.11 -13.02
C LEU A 346 8.75 -14.79 -14.04
N ILE A 347 7.44 -14.57 -13.90
CA ILE A 347 6.49 -14.92 -14.94
C ILE A 347 6.85 -14.07 -16.17
N VAL A 348 7.27 -14.71 -17.25
CA VAL A 348 7.64 -14.07 -18.52
C VAL A 348 6.36 -13.61 -19.25
N ASP A 349 5.57 -12.74 -18.61
CA ASP A 349 4.56 -11.97 -19.32
C ASP A 349 5.26 -10.75 -19.93
N THR A 350 5.27 -10.73 -21.25
CA THR A 350 5.96 -9.73 -22.09
C THR A 350 5.43 -8.30 -21.96
N SER A 351 4.38 -8.04 -21.16
CA SER A 351 3.77 -6.71 -21.00
C SER A 351 3.78 -6.18 -19.55
N LEU A 352 4.97 -6.01 -18.96
CA LEU A 352 5.12 -5.30 -17.68
C LEU A 352 4.38 -3.95 -17.71
N LYS A 353 3.26 -3.83 -16.99
CA LYS A 353 2.47 -2.59 -16.96
C LYS A 353 3.27 -1.44 -16.34
N HIS A 354 4.00 -1.73 -15.25
CA HIS A 354 4.70 -0.75 -14.44
C HIS A 354 6.20 -1.09 -14.28
N PRO A 355 7.00 -1.04 -15.36
CA PRO A 355 8.40 -1.48 -15.35
C PRO A 355 9.31 -0.63 -14.44
N ARG A 356 8.90 0.57 -14.03
CA ARG A 356 9.63 1.37 -13.04
C ARG A 356 9.17 1.15 -11.60
N GLY A 357 8.15 0.32 -11.35
CA GLY A 357 7.55 0.16 -10.01
C GLY A 357 7.18 1.50 -9.38
N GLY A 358 7.24 1.60 -8.04
CA GLY A 358 7.01 2.84 -7.30
C GLY A 358 5.92 2.69 -6.24
N HIS A 359 5.88 3.65 -5.31
CA HIS A 359 4.95 3.63 -4.18
C HIS A 359 3.48 3.59 -4.60
N ASN A 360 3.11 4.14 -5.76
CA ASN A 360 1.71 4.18 -6.21
C ASN A 360 1.28 3.00 -7.11
N TYR A 361 2.10 1.94 -7.18
CA TYR A 361 1.94 0.84 -8.16
C TYR A 361 1.73 -0.54 -7.54
N TYR A 362 1.10 -0.60 -6.37
CA TYR A 362 0.65 -1.85 -5.77
C TYR A 362 -0.46 -2.48 -6.62
N ASN A 363 -0.66 -3.81 -6.49
CA ASN A 363 -1.76 -4.56 -7.13
C ASN A 363 -1.85 -4.44 -8.66
N SER A 364 -0.74 -4.14 -9.34
CA SER A 364 -0.73 -3.90 -10.79
C SER A 364 -1.69 -2.78 -11.24
N ARG A 365 -1.96 -1.78 -10.37
CA ARG A 365 -2.75 -0.58 -10.69
C ARG A 365 -1.92 0.69 -10.59
N ASP A 366 -2.38 1.76 -11.22
CA ASP A 366 -1.83 3.12 -11.10
C ASP A 366 -2.78 3.94 -10.20
N LEU A 367 -2.41 4.10 -8.92
CA LEU A 367 -3.22 4.86 -7.96
C LEU A 367 -3.42 6.33 -8.41
N GLU A 368 -2.44 6.92 -9.11
CA GLU A 368 -2.57 8.31 -9.59
C GLU A 368 -3.52 8.41 -10.78
N ARG A 369 -3.69 7.35 -11.59
CA ARG A 369 -4.76 7.29 -12.61
C ARG A 369 -6.13 7.41 -11.95
N LEU A 370 -6.37 6.68 -10.86
CA LEU A 370 -7.62 6.78 -10.10
C LEU A 370 -7.82 8.21 -9.57
N SER A 371 -6.84 8.74 -8.81
CA SER A 371 -6.96 10.08 -8.21
C SER A 371 -7.18 11.17 -9.27
N ARG A 372 -6.47 11.08 -10.40
CA ARG A 372 -6.60 12.03 -11.52
C ARG A 372 -7.99 11.96 -12.17
N ARG A 373 -8.47 10.75 -12.46
CA ARG A 373 -9.78 10.55 -13.09
C ARG A 373 -10.92 10.96 -12.16
N MET A 374 -10.85 10.64 -10.86
CA MET A 374 -11.81 11.12 -9.87
C MET A 374 -11.82 12.66 -9.76
N GLY A 375 -10.64 13.29 -9.84
CA GLY A 375 -10.51 14.75 -9.90
C GLY A 375 -11.21 15.37 -11.11
N TRP A 376 -11.10 14.75 -12.28
CA TRP A 376 -11.81 15.23 -13.47
C TRP A 376 -13.32 15.08 -13.36
N VAL A 377 -13.81 13.98 -12.77
CA VAL A 377 -15.24 13.80 -12.50
C VAL A 377 -15.74 14.93 -11.59
N GLN A 378 -15.06 15.17 -10.46
CA GLN A 378 -15.43 16.26 -9.54
C GLN A 378 -15.45 17.64 -10.22
N GLU A 379 -14.40 17.94 -11.00
CA GLU A 379 -14.28 19.22 -11.73
C GLU A 379 -15.43 19.42 -12.71
N MET A 380 -15.80 18.37 -13.46
CA MET A 380 -16.78 18.49 -14.54
C MET A 380 -18.22 18.40 -14.07
N MET A 381 -18.50 17.65 -13.00
CA MET A 381 -19.81 17.64 -12.36
C MET A 381 -20.25 19.04 -11.91
N ALA A 382 -19.30 19.90 -11.52
CA ALA A 382 -19.60 21.29 -11.19
C ALA A 382 -20.10 22.11 -12.41
N GLY A 383 -19.91 21.60 -13.63
CA GLY A 383 -20.24 22.26 -14.90
C GLY A 383 -21.56 21.82 -15.55
N GLY A 384 -22.42 21.05 -14.86
CA GLY A 384 -23.77 20.70 -15.32
C GLY A 384 -23.95 19.27 -15.86
N THR A 385 -25.08 19.01 -16.52
CA THR A 385 -25.57 17.66 -16.89
C THR A 385 -24.78 16.95 -18.00
N GLU A 386 -23.96 17.67 -18.77
CA GLU A 386 -23.14 17.11 -19.86
C GLU A 386 -21.73 16.68 -19.40
N TRP A 387 -21.49 16.56 -18.09
CA TRP A 387 -20.17 16.31 -17.53
C TRP A 387 -19.54 14.99 -18.02
N GLU A 388 -20.35 13.95 -18.27
CA GLU A 388 -19.85 12.64 -18.72
C GLU A 388 -19.18 12.72 -20.09
N SER A 389 -19.80 13.41 -21.06
CA SER A 389 -19.24 13.58 -22.40
C SER A 389 -17.94 14.39 -22.36
N LYS A 390 -17.91 15.45 -21.54
CA LYS A 390 -16.70 16.25 -21.30
C LYS A 390 -15.59 15.41 -20.66
N TYR A 391 -15.95 14.52 -19.74
CA TYR A 391 -15.02 13.61 -19.06
C TYR A 391 -14.39 12.63 -20.04
N LEU A 392 -15.22 11.94 -20.83
CA LEU A 392 -14.74 10.99 -21.83
C LEU A 392 -13.87 11.66 -22.90
N THR A 393 -14.22 12.88 -23.33
CA THR A 393 -13.39 13.68 -24.23
C THR A 393 -12.01 13.97 -23.64
N ARG A 394 -11.93 14.31 -22.35
CA ARG A 394 -10.66 14.56 -21.65
C ARG A 394 -9.84 13.28 -21.48
N VAL A 395 -10.48 12.15 -21.16
CA VAL A 395 -9.82 10.83 -21.09
C VAL A 395 -9.23 10.47 -22.44
N ALA A 396 -10.00 10.54 -23.52
CA ALA A 396 -9.54 10.22 -24.87
C ALA A 396 -8.36 11.11 -25.30
N THR A 397 -8.48 12.42 -25.07
CA THR A 397 -7.41 13.40 -25.35
C THR A 397 -6.14 13.08 -24.58
N PHE A 398 -6.25 12.77 -23.28
CA PHE A 398 -5.11 12.50 -22.43
C PHE A 398 -4.43 11.16 -22.75
N GLU A 399 -5.20 10.12 -23.06
CA GLU A 399 -4.68 8.78 -23.38
C GLU A 399 -4.18 8.67 -24.83
N GLY A 400 -4.49 9.66 -25.67
CA GLY A 400 -4.14 9.67 -27.09
C GLY A 400 -5.01 8.72 -27.91
N LYS A 401 -6.17 8.30 -27.38
CA LYS A 401 -7.22 7.63 -28.15
C LYS A 401 -7.89 8.73 -29.00
N ARG A 402 -7.76 8.67 -30.33
CA ARG A 402 -8.53 9.59 -31.19
C ARG A 402 -10.01 9.37 -30.86
N SER A 403 -10.72 10.45 -30.55
CA SER A 403 -12.19 10.46 -30.56
C SER A 403 -12.63 9.98 -31.94
N SER A 404 -13.27 8.80 -31.98
CA SER A 404 -13.87 8.22 -33.18
C SER A 404 -14.98 9.11 -33.72
#